data_AF-A0A967BIQ2-F1
#
_entry.id   AF-A0A967BIQ2-F1
#
_cell.length_a   1.000
_cell.length_b   1.000
_cell.length_c   1.000
_cell.angle_alpha   90.00
_cell.angle_beta   90.00
_cell.angle_gamma   90.00
#
_symmetry.space_group_name_H-M   'P 1'
#
loop_
_entity.id
_entity.type
_entity.pdbx_description
1 polymer ?
#
loop_
_entity_poly.entity_id
_entity_poly.type
_entity_poly.pdbx_seq_one_letter_code
_entity_poly.pdbx_strand_id
1 'polypeptide(L)'
;MEQEGSRFSRSLRDLRATWSQLAITDILYKILAFVILTPLTAALVRVVVSMSGRTVLADEDLLFFFLRPVGWVSLILLGGITLAIIGLEQAALMGIVLGKRKGLQVDFWRALVFVGGRAWSVLQVTALLVARVLLIAAPFLLVAGLTYKLLLTQHDINFYLAEKPPEFLWAVGIAVVLVAGLAFLLAQRLIGWAFSLPLAIFGGSRPLAALRESRTMVDGKRQMIAKWLIGWAVASLVFSAGLTSAVLMVGREVIPRLTGALPMFVVALGLTLLLWGLVNLVTTLVSAAVFAVLIVDLYETMGGGSTVLERTQQEAEAGARLRTVSFSRGFVIALSVVALIVSAGFAFFLLQQASIEDRVEITAHRGAAMHAPENTLAAVEVALEAGTDWVEIDVQETLD
;
A
#
# COMPACT_ATOMS: atom_id res chain seq x y z
N MET A 1 26.34 -19.98 -11.74
CA MET A 1 25.50 -21.18 -11.87
C MET A 1 25.63 -22.16 -10.70
N GLU A 2 26.75 -22.85 -10.43
CA GLU A 2 26.85 -23.80 -9.29
C GLU A 2 26.69 -23.14 -7.90
N GLN A 3 27.29 -21.96 -7.69
CA GLN A 3 27.12 -21.19 -6.45
C GLN A 3 25.69 -20.61 -6.28
N GLU A 4 24.93 -20.46 -7.37
CA GLU A 4 23.54 -19.94 -7.32
C GLU A 4 22.54 -21.07 -7.02
N GLY A 5 22.73 -22.26 -7.61
CA GLY A 5 21.89 -23.43 -7.32
C GLY A 5 22.01 -23.94 -5.88
N SER A 6 23.20 -23.84 -5.29
CA SER A 6 23.42 -24.17 -3.86
C SER A 6 22.83 -23.14 -2.91
N ARG A 7 22.70 -21.86 -3.30
CA ARG A 7 22.00 -20.83 -2.52
C ARG A 7 20.50 -21.09 -2.52
N PHE A 8 19.89 -21.23 -3.69
CA PHE A 8 18.44 -21.41 -3.81
C PHE A 8 17.92 -22.64 -3.03
N SER A 9 18.65 -23.75 -3.10
CA SER A 9 18.31 -24.97 -2.34
C SER A 9 18.45 -24.81 -0.82
N ARG A 10 19.37 -23.96 -0.35
CA ARG A 10 19.49 -23.59 1.07
C ARG A 10 18.35 -22.67 1.51
N SER A 11 18.06 -21.62 0.75
CA SER A 11 16.97 -20.67 1.01
C SER A 11 15.61 -21.38 1.09
N LEU A 12 15.34 -22.34 0.19
CA LEU A 12 14.12 -23.15 0.23
C LEU A 12 14.02 -24.04 1.45
N ARG A 13 15.15 -24.62 1.90
CA ARG A 13 15.19 -25.46 3.09
C ARG A 13 14.89 -24.65 4.34
N ASP A 14 15.48 -23.46 4.45
CA ASP A 14 15.27 -22.55 5.57
C ASP A 14 13.82 -22.06 5.61
N LEU A 15 13.26 -21.70 4.46
CA LEU A 15 11.86 -21.28 4.34
C LEU A 15 10.91 -22.41 4.75
N ARG A 16 11.12 -23.63 4.25
CA ARG A 16 10.30 -24.80 4.63
C ARG A 16 10.40 -25.12 6.12
N ALA A 17 11.59 -24.98 6.71
CA ALA A 17 11.83 -25.28 8.12
C ALA A 17 11.25 -24.23 9.08
N THR A 18 11.09 -22.99 8.63
CA THR A 18 10.61 -21.85 9.45
C THR A 18 9.22 -21.34 9.08
N TRP A 19 8.59 -21.86 8.02
CA TRP A 19 7.32 -21.40 7.47
C TRP A 19 6.24 -21.10 8.50
N SER A 20 6.01 -22.03 9.44
CA SER A 20 4.98 -21.86 10.46
C SER A 20 5.25 -20.67 11.39
N GLN A 21 6.50 -20.39 11.72
CA GLN A 21 6.88 -19.28 12.59
C GLN A 21 6.86 -17.95 11.84
N LEU A 22 7.31 -17.96 10.57
CA LEU A 22 7.25 -16.80 9.69
C LEU A 22 5.80 -16.37 9.45
N ALA A 23 4.92 -17.31 9.10
CA ALA A 23 3.52 -17.00 8.82
C ALA A 23 2.77 -16.46 10.05
N ILE A 24 3.00 -17.04 11.24
CA ILE A 24 2.40 -16.52 12.48
C ILE A 24 2.88 -15.10 12.76
N THR A 25 4.18 -14.86 12.62
CA THR A 25 4.78 -13.55 12.90
C THR A 25 4.24 -12.48 11.96
N ASP A 26 4.21 -12.75 10.66
CA ASP A 26 3.66 -11.84 9.64
C ASP A 26 2.17 -11.54 9.88
N ILE A 27 1.33 -12.56 10.14
CA ILE A 27 -0.10 -12.35 10.45
C ILE A 27 -0.28 -11.43 11.67
N LEU A 28 0.50 -11.64 12.74
CA LEU A 28 0.42 -10.81 13.94
C LEU A 28 0.82 -9.36 13.65
N TYR A 29 1.84 -9.14 12.82
CA TYR A 29 2.23 -7.79 12.39
C TYR A 29 1.19 -7.14 11.47
N LYS A 30 0.50 -7.89 10.60
CA LYS A 30 -0.62 -7.38 9.80
C LYS A 30 -1.81 -6.97 10.66
N ILE A 31 -2.12 -7.75 11.71
CA ILE A 31 -3.16 -7.38 12.68
C ILE A 31 -2.74 -6.10 13.43
N LEU A 32 -1.49 -6.01 13.88
CA LEU A 32 -0.94 -4.81 14.53
C LEU A 32 -1.01 -3.58 13.59
N ALA A 33 -0.62 -3.76 12.32
CA ALA A 33 -0.71 -2.72 11.29
C ALA A 33 -2.14 -2.26 11.11
N PHE A 34 -3.10 -3.18 11.00
CA PHE A 34 -4.52 -2.85 10.86
C PHE A 34 -5.05 -2.06 12.06
N VAL A 35 -4.74 -2.51 13.29
CA VAL A 35 -5.18 -1.84 14.53
C VAL A 35 -4.61 -0.43 14.68
N ILE A 36 -3.36 -0.20 14.26
CA ILE A 36 -2.72 1.11 14.38
C ILE A 36 -3.06 2.04 13.19
N LEU A 37 -2.97 1.54 11.96
CA LEU A 37 -3.07 2.36 10.76
C LEU A 37 -4.51 2.74 10.42
N THR A 38 -5.50 1.89 10.72
CA THR A 38 -6.92 2.19 10.46
C THR A 38 -7.39 3.45 11.20
N PRO A 39 -7.28 3.56 12.55
CA PRO A 39 -7.71 4.76 13.25
C PRO A 39 -6.86 5.99 12.88
N LEU A 40 -5.57 5.81 12.62
CA LEU A 40 -4.69 6.92 12.23
C LEU A 40 -5.06 7.48 10.84
N THR A 41 -5.38 6.60 9.89
CA THR A 41 -5.86 7.00 8.55
C THR A 41 -7.24 7.65 8.65
N ALA A 42 -8.15 7.11 9.46
CA ALA A 42 -9.46 7.72 9.69
C ALA A 42 -9.34 9.11 10.34
N ALA A 43 -8.42 9.28 11.30
CA ALA A 43 -8.12 10.58 11.90
C ALA A 43 -7.54 11.55 10.87
N LEU A 44 -6.63 11.10 10.00
CA LEU A 44 -6.11 11.91 8.90
C LEU A 44 -7.23 12.38 7.98
N VAL A 45 -8.11 11.48 7.52
CA VAL A 45 -9.25 11.84 6.67
C VAL A 45 -10.13 12.90 7.35
N ARG A 46 -10.43 12.74 8.64
CA ARG A 46 -11.20 13.74 9.40
C ARG A 46 -10.51 15.12 9.46
N VAL A 47 -9.18 15.14 9.58
CA VAL A 47 -8.40 16.39 9.52
C VAL A 47 -8.46 17.01 8.13
N VAL A 48 -8.37 16.22 7.05
CA VAL A 48 -8.48 16.77 5.70
C VAL A 48 -9.88 17.37 5.47
N VAL A 49 -10.95 16.66 5.86
CA VAL A 49 -12.34 17.14 5.76
C VAL A 49 -12.55 18.42 6.58
N SER A 50 -12.05 18.47 7.82
CA SER A 50 -12.23 19.67 8.65
C SER A 50 -11.49 20.89 8.10
N MET A 51 -10.39 20.68 7.38
CA MET A 51 -9.61 21.74 6.74
C MET A 51 -10.15 22.17 5.37
N SER A 52 -10.87 21.31 4.65
CA SER A 52 -11.48 21.66 3.36
C SER A 52 -12.75 22.49 3.52
N GLY A 53 -13.40 22.42 4.68
CA GLY A 53 -14.65 23.15 4.96
C GLY A 53 -15.85 22.63 4.17
N ARG A 54 -15.70 21.51 3.47
CA ARG A 54 -16.73 20.85 2.66
C ARG A 54 -17.08 19.50 3.28
N THR A 55 -18.33 19.08 3.12
CA THR A 55 -18.80 17.75 3.54
C THR A 55 -18.28 16.63 2.65
N VAL A 56 -17.85 16.95 1.43
CA VAL A 56 -17.30 16.02 0.44
C VAL A 56 -15.88 16.44 0.08
N LEU A 57 -14.97 15.46 0.03
CA LEU A 57 -13.59 15.64 -0.40
C LEU A 57 -13.50 15.48 -1.93
N ALA A 58 -13.07 16.53 -2.62
CA ALA A 58 -12.65 16.41 -4.02
C ALA A 58 -11.18 15.97 -4.12
N ASP A 59 -10.78 15.37 -5.25
CA ASP A 59 -9.39 14.97 -5.50
C ASP A 59 -8.43 16.17 -5.47
N GLU A 60 -8.90 17.33 -5.90
CA GLU A 60 -8.17 18.60 -5.82
C GLU A 60 -7.91 19.02 -4.37
N ASP A 61 -8.88 18.84 -3.47
CA ASP A 61 -8.73 19.16 -2.05
C ASP A 61 -7.63 18.32 -1.40
N LEU A 62 -7.55 17.03 -1.76
CA LEU A 62 -6.48 16.14 -1.32
C LEU A 62 -5.12 16.60 -1.86
N LEU A 63 -5.03 16.93 -3.15
CA LEU A 63 -3.81 17.43 -3.77
C LEU A 63 -3.31 18.70 -3.06
N PHE A 64 -4.17 19.70 -2.89
CA PHE A 64 -3.81 20.95 -2.23
C PHE A 64 -3.48 20.77 -0.75
N PHE A 65 -4.14 19.85 -0.05
CA PHE A 65 -3.78 19.48 1.32
C PHE A 65 -2.33 18.96 1.40
N PHE A 66 -1.95 18.03 0.52
CA PHE A 66 -0.60 17.45 0.51
C PHE A 66 0.49 18.42 0.04
N LEU A 67 0.14 19.50 -0.66
CA LEU A 67 1.07 20.58 -0.99
C LEU A 67 1.34 21.53 0.18
N ARG A 68 0.49 21.56 1.22
CA ARG A 68 0.68 22.38 2.42
C ARG A 68 1.66 21.71 3.42
N PRO A 69 2.32 22.48 4.30
CA PRO A 69 3.24 21.92 5.31
C PRO A 69 2.60 20.85 6.20
N VAL A 70 1.31 21.00 6.54
CA VAL A 70 0.56 20.00 7.34
C VAL A 70 0.47 18.67 6.60
N GLY A 71 0.16 18.68 5.30
CA GLY A 71 0.11 17.47 4.49
C GLY A 71 1.46 16.76 4.38
N TRP A 72 2.56 17.51 4.26
CA TRP A 72 3.92 16.93 4.30
C TRP A 72 4.21 16.25 5.63
N VAL A 73 3.88 16.88 6.75
CA VAL A 73 4.03 16.28 8.09
C VAL A 73 3.19 15.02 8.20
N SER A 74 1.94 15.04 7.74
CA SER A 74 1.05 13.87 7.71
C SER A 74 1.63 12.72 6.88
N LEU A 75 2.18 13.00 5.69
CA LEU A 75 2.83 11.98 4.84
C LEU A 75 4.07 11.38 5.50
N ILE A 76 4.91 12.21 6.13
CA ILE A 76 6.12 11.76 6.82
C ILE A 76 5.76 10.90 8.04
N LEU A 77 4.77 11.32 8.83
CA LEU A 77 4.33 10.58 10.02
C LEU A 77 3.63 9.28 9.64
N LEU A 78 2.58 9.33 8.81
CA LEU A 78 1.81 8.15 8.42
C LEU A 78 2.65 7.19 7.58
N GLY A 79 3.38 7.69 6.59
CA GLY A 79 4.30 6.89 5.78
C GLY A 79 5.44 6.33 6.63
N GLY A 80 5.98 7.11 7.56
CA GLY A 80 7.02 6.69 8.48
C GLY A 80 6.57 5.57 9.41
N ILE A 81 5.37 5.67 9.98
CA ILE A 81 4.76 4.64 10.84
C ILE A 81 4.48 3.37 10.02
N THR A 82 3.90 3.50 8.83
CA THR A 82 3.62 2.36 7.95
C THR A 82 4.91 1.62 7.58
N LEU A 83 5.94 2.35 7.12
CA LEU A 83 7.24 1.75 6.81
C LEU A 83 7.95 1.22 8.08
N ALA A 84 7.73 1.82 9.24
CA ALA A 84 8.27 1.30 10.49
C ALA A 84 7.67 -0.06 10.81
N ILE A 85 6.35 -0.21 10.76
CA ILE A 85 5.67 -1.49 11.02
C ILE A 85 6.17 -2.56 10.05
N ILE A 86 6.24 -2.26 8.75
CA ILE A 86 6.78 -3.17 7.73
C ILE A 86 8.27 -3.50 8.01
N GLY A 87 9.08 -2.51 8.38
CA GLY A 87 10.50 -2.71 8.69
C GLY A 87 10.73 -3.57 9.94
N LEU A 88 9.92 -3.38 10.98
CA LEU A 88 9.92 -4.17 12.20
C LEU A 88 9.48 -5.62 11.93
N GLU A 89 8.43 -5.80 11.12
CA GLU A 89 8.00 -7.11 10.62
C GLU A 89 9.13 -7.82 9.89
N GLN A 90 9.74 -7.17 8.89
CA GLN A 90 10.85 -7.76 8.13
C GLN A 90 12.03 -8.12 9.03
N ALA A 91 12.36 -7.30 10.02
CA ALA A 91 13.41 -7.62 10.96
C ALA A 91 13.10 -8.82 11.84
N ALA A 92 11.84 -8.97 12.30
CA ALA A 92 11.41 -10.14 13.04
C ALA A 92 11.55 -11.42 12.19
N LEU A 93 11.12 -11.37 10.91
CA LEU A 93 11.25 -12.49 9.97
C LEU A 93 12.73 -12.85 9.73
N MET A 94 13.59 -11.86 9.48
CA MET A 94 15.03 -12.07 9.33
C MET A 94 15.65 -12.70 10.57
N GLY A 95 15.27 -12.24 11.77
CA GLY A 95 15.73 -12.80 13.04
C GLY A 95 15.37 -14.28 13.24
N ILE A 96 14.16 -14.69 12.82
CA ILE A 96 13.73 -16.10 12.86
C ILE A 96 14.56 -16.97 11.91
N VAL A 97 14.77 -16.52 10.67
CA VAL A 97 15.57 -17.25 9.66
C VAL A 97 17.00 -17.43 10.17
N LEU A 98 17.62 -16.36 10.66
CA LEU A 98 18.99 -16.37 11.16
C LEU A 98 19.15 -17.23 12.42
N GLY A 99 18.19 -17.13 13.35
CA GLY A 99 18.16 -17.97 14.55
C GLY A 99 18.14 -19.46 14.19
N LYS A 100 17.29 -19.86 13.24
CA LYS A 100 17.19 -21.25 12.79
C LYS A 100 18.48 -21.76 12.16
N ARG A 101 19.16 -20.96 11.33
CA ARG A 101 20.46 -21.33 10.72
C ARG A 101 21.53 -21.67 11.75
N LYS A 102 21.46 -21.05 12.93
CA LYS A 102 22.37 -21.31 14.05
C LYS A 102 21.85 -22.32 15.08
N GLY A 103 20.70 -22.96 14.84
CA GLY A 103 20.09 -23.91 15.77
C GLY A 103 19.40 -23.27 16.98
N LEU A 104 19.24 -21.95 17.00
CA LEU A 104 18.48 -21.24 18.02
C LEU A 104 16.99 -21.24 17.65
N GLN A 105 16.12 -21.58 18.60
CA GLN A 105 14.68 -21.37 18.43
C GLN A 105 14.32 -19.96 18.92
N VAL A 106 14.05 -19.07 17.95
CA VAL A 106 13.58 -17.72 18.22
C VAL A 106 12.06 -17.73 18.08
N ASP A 107 11.37 -17.59 19.21
CA ASP A 107 9.91 -17.44 19.25
C ASP A 107 9.48 -16.03 18.86
N PHE A 108 8.23 -15.89 18.39
CA PHE A 108 7.61 -14.61 18.01
C PHE A 108 7.86 -13.50 19.03
N TRP A 109 7.64 -13.75 20.32
CA TRP A 109 7.79 -12.73 21.37
C TRP A 109 9.23 -12.28 21.59
N ARG A 110 10.19 -13.19 21.41
CA ARG A 110 11.60 -12.83 21.48
C ARG A 110 11.95 -11.92 20.32
N ALA A 111 11.46 -12.23 19.12
CA ALA A 111 11.58 -11.35 17.97
C ALA A 111 10.85 -10.01 18.18
N LEU A 112 9.64 -10.01 18.73
CA LEU A 112 8.84 -8.80 18.98
C LEU A 112 9.47 -7.88 20.03
N VAL A 113 9.91 -8.41 21.16
CA VAL A 113 10.57 -7.61 22.22
C VAL A 113 11.92 -7.08 21.72
N PHE A 114 12.68 -7.90 20.99
CA PHE A 114 13.95 -7.51 20.36
C PHE A 114 13.77 -6.32 19.39
N VAL A 115 12.71 -6.37 18.59
CA VAL A 115 12.38 -5.34 17.60
C VAL A 115 11.70 -4.12 18.26
N GLY A 116 10.84 -4.32 19.26
CA GLY A 116 10.08 -3.30 19.97
C GLY A 116 10.95 -2.33 20.76
N GLY A 117 12.03 -2.81 21.39
CA GLY A 117 13.02 -1.94 22.06
C GLY A 117 13.72 -0.95 21.10
N ARG A 118 13.61 -1.17 19.79
CA ARG A 118 14.20 -0.34 18.73
C ARG A 118 13.15 0.32 17.84
N ALA A 119 11.86 0.17 18.14
CA ALA A 119 10.76 0.71 17.34
C ALA A 119 10.90 2.21 17.09
N TRP A 120 11.34 2.97 18.10
CA TRP A 120 11.59 4.42 17.95
C TRP A 120 12.73 4.74 16.98
N SER A 121 13.85 4.00 17.05
CA SER A 121 14.97 4.17 16.10
C SER A 121 14.55 3.84 14.68
N VAL A 122 13.77 2.76 14.50
CA VAL A 122 13.23 2.37 13.20
C VAL A 122 12.28 3.43 12.67
N LEU A 123 11.38 3.96 13.49
CA LEU A 123 10.48 5.05 13.11
C LEU A 123 11.26 6.30 12.67
N GLN A 124 12.35 6.64 13.35
CA GLN A 124 13.21 7.74 12.92
C GLN A 124 13.86 7.47 11.55
N VAL A 125 14.39 6.27 11.33
CA VAL A 125 14.98 5.88 10.04
C VAL A 125 13.94 5.93 8.92
N THR A 126 12.76 5.38 9.15
CA THR A 126 11.70 5.30 8.14
C THR A 126 11.08 6.66 7.85
N ALA A 127 10.83 7.48 8.87
CA ALA A 127 10.39 8.87 8.68
C ALA A 127 11.43 9.70 7.90
N LEU A 128 12.73 9.54 8.21
CA LEU A 128 13.80 10.16 7.44
C LEU A 128 13.86 9.65 5.99
N LEU A 129 13.57 8.37 5.76
CA LEU A 129 13.50 7.79 4.42
C LEU A 129 12.33 8.40 3.63
N VAL A 130 11.14 8.47 4.21
CA VAL A 130 9.96 9.12 3.59
C VAL A 130 10.26 10.58 3.30
N ALA A 131 10.79 11.33 4.27
CA ALA A 131 11.15 12.73 4.09
C ALA A 131 12.15 12.91 2.93
N ARG A 132 13.16 12.05 2.81
CA ARG A 132 14.11 12.09 1.69
C ARG A 132 13.47 11.76 0.35
N VAL A 133 12.56 10.79 0.30
CA VAL A 133 11.81 10.46 -0.92
C VAL A 133 10.96 11.64 -1.36
N LEU A 134 10.24 12.26 -0.42
CA LEU A 134 9.43 13.46 -0.69
C LEU A 134 10.30 14.63 -1.16
N LEU A 135 11.46 14.85 -0.54
CA LEU A 135 12.40 15.90 -0.96
C LEU A 135 12.98 15.65 -2.37
N ILE A 136 13.23 14.38 -2.74
CA ILE A 136 13.66 14.02 -4.10
C ILE A 136 12.52 14.23 -5.09
N ALA A 137 11.28 13.91 -4.71
CA ALA A 137 10.10 14.09 -5.56
C ALA A 137 9.69 15.56 -5.72
N ALA A 138 9.95 16.41 -4.73
CA ALA A 138 9.54 17.82 -4.70
C ALA A 138 9.86 18.61 -5.99
N PRO A 139 11.11 18.62 -6.52
CA PRO A 139 11.41 19.34 -7.76
C PRO A 139 10.67 18.75 -8.98
N PHE A 140 10.46 17.43 -9.03
CA PHE A 140 9.72 16.79 -10.12
C PHE A 140 8.24 17.18 -10.08
N LEU A 141 7.63 17.19 -8.90
CA LEU A 141 6.25 17.64 -8.69
C LEU A 141 6.09 19.12 -9.03
N LEU A 142 7.09 19.94 -8.71
CA LEU A 142 7.10 21.36 -9.08
C LEU A 142 7.12 21.55 -10.60
N VAL A 143 7.99 20.83 -11.32
CA VAL A 143 8.03 20.91 -12.79
C VAL A 143 6.74 20.36 -13.40
N ALA A 144 6.18 19.29 -12.86
CA ALA A 144 4.89 18.74 -13.30
C ALA A 144 3.75 19.76 -13.11
N GLY A 145 3.68 20.41 -11.95
CA GLY A 145 2.70 21.45 -11.67
C GLY A 145 2.86 22.69 -12.56
N LEU A 146 4.09 23.09 -12.87
CA LEU A 146 4.36 24.16 -13.85
C LEU A 146 3.94 23.76 -15.26
N THR A 147 4.22 22.52 -15.67
CA THR A 147 3.83 21.99 -16.99
C THR A 147 2.32 22.00 -17.13
N TYR A 148 1.59 21.53 -16.10
CA TYR A 148 0.13 21.60 -16.06
C TYR A 148 -0.36 23.04 -16.18
N LYS A 149 0.18 23.96 -15.35
CA LYS A 149 -0.23 25.37 -15.35
C LYS A 149 -0.03 26.05 -16.72
N LEU A 150 1.07 25.76 -17.40
CA LEU A 150 1.46 26.42 -18.65
C LEU A 150 0.79 25.82 -19.90
N LEU A 151 0.57 24.51 -19.93
CA LEU A 151 0.14 23.80 -21.15
C LEU A 151 -1.29 23.26 -21.09
N LEU A 152 -1.85 23.02 -19.89
CA LEU A 152 -3.09 22.26 -19.70
C LEU A 152 -4.21 23.03 -18.97
N THR A 153 -4.10 24.36 -18.86
CA THR A 153 -5.10 25.20 -18.17
C THR A 153 -6.04 25.95 -19.11
N GLN A 154 -5.78 25.95 -20.42
CA GLN A 154 -6.56 26.75 -21.37
C GLN A 154 -7.90 26.11 -21.74
N HIS A 155 -7.98 24.79 -21.72
CA HIS A 155 -9.18 24.03 -22.08
C HIS A 155 -9.51 23.00 -21.00
N ASP A 156 -10.74 22.47 -21.04
CA ASP A 156 -11.12 21.32 -20.23
C ASP A 156 -10.24 20.09 -20.57
N ILE A 157 -9.99 19.22 -19.60
CA ILE A 157 -9.21 17.99 -19.79
C ILE A 157 -9.79 17.11 -20.90
N ASN A 158 -11.11 17.08 -21.07
CA ASN A 158 -11.79 16.31 -22.11
C ASN A 158 -11.43 16.79 -23.52
N PHE A 159 -11.25 18.10 -23.71
CA PHE A 159 -10.78 18.65 -24.98
C PHE A 159 -9.38 18.13 -25.32
N TYR A 160 -8.46 18.17 -24.35
CA TYR A 160 -7.08 17.68 -24.55
C TYR A 160 -7.04 16.17 -24.87
N LEU A 161 -7.95 15.39 -24.29
CA LEU A 161 -8.06 13.95 -24.56
C LEU A 161 -8.64 13.65 -25.95
N ALA A 162 -9.61 14.46 -26.41
CA ALA A 162 -10.27 14.28 -27.70
C ALA A 162 -9.39 14.76 -28.86
N GLU A 163 -8.96 16.02 -28.82
CA GLU A 163 -8.31 16.68 -29.96
C GLU A 163 -6.79 16.48 -29.98
N LYS A 164 -6.20 16.18 -28.81
CA LYS A 164 -4.75 15.94 -28.63
C LYS A 164 -3.87 17.00 -29.31
N PRO A 165 -4.06 18.29 -28.95
CA PRO A 165 -3.29 19.36 -29.55
C PRO A 165 -1.78 19.23 -29.22
N PRO A 166 -0.88 19.91 -29.96
CA PRO A 166 0.57 19.77 -29.76
C PRO A 166 1.03 20.01 -28.31
N GLU A 167 0.40 20.94 -27.59
CA GLU A 167 0.65 21.25 -26.18
C GLU A 167 0.42 20.04 -25.28
N PHE A 168 -0.61 19.25 -25.57
CA PHE A 168 -0.90 18.01 -24.85
C PHE A 168 0.20 16.97 -25.07
N LEU A 169 0.68 16.80 -26.31
CA LEU A 169 1.77 15.87 -26.62
C LEU A 169 3.07 16.28 -25.93
N TRP A 170 3.38 17.57 -25.89
CA TRP A 170 4.52 18.10 -25.13
C TRP A 170 4.37 17.83 -23.63
N ALA A 171 3.19 18.09 -23.06
CA ALA A 171 2.91 17.83 -21.65
C ALA A 171 3.07 16.33 -21.31
N VAL A 172 2.58 15.43 -22.16
CA VAL A 172 2.75 13.97 -22.01
C VAL A 172 4.24 13.59 -22.10
N GLY A 173 4.97 14.13 -23.08
CA GLY A 173 6.41 13.88 -23.22
C GLY A 173 7.21 14.31 -21.99
N ILE A 174 6.93 15.51 -21.47
CA ILE A 174 7.53 16.02 -20.23
C ILE A 174 7.17 15.11 -19.06
N ALA A 175 5.89 14.73 -18.91
CA ALA A 175 5.44 13.85 -17.85
C ALA A 175 6.18 12.49 -17.87
N VAL A 176 6.34 11.88 -19.05
CA VAL A 176 7.09 10.63 -19.22
C VAL A 176 8.55 10.79 -18.78
N VAL A 177 9.22 11.86 -19.20
CA VAL A 177 10.61 12.14 -18.81
C VAL A 177 10.74 12.36 -17.30
N LEU A 178 9.83 13.13 -16.70
CA LEU A 178 9.81 13.38 -15.27
C LEU A 178 9.59 12.09 -14.47
N VAL A 179 8.60 11.28 -14.85
CA VAL A 179 8.31 10.00 -14.18
C VAL A 179 9.47 9.03 -14.33
N ALA A 180 10.04 8.88 -15.53
CA ALA A 180 11.18 8.00 -15.76
C ALA A 180 12.43 8.47 -14.99
N GLY A 181 12.71 9.77 -14.99
CA GLY A 181 13.81 10.37 -14.24
C GLY A 181 13.65 10.18 -12.73
N LEU A 182 12.46 10.45 -12.19
CA LEU A 182 12.15 10.26 -10.77
C LEU A 182 12.28 8.78 -10.39
N ALA A 183 11.70 7.87 -11.18
CA ALA A 183 11.77 6.43 -10.94
C ALA A 183 13.23 5.94 -10.94
N PHE A 184 14.05 6.37 -11.90
CA PHE A 184 15.46 6.02 -11.96
C PHE A 184 16.24 6.52 -10.73
N LEU A 185 16.05 7.79 -10.36
CA LEU A 185 16.71 8.37 -9.18
C LEU A 185 16.29 7.67 -7.89
N LEU A 186 14.99 7.43 -7.70
CA LEU A 186 14.48 6.72 -6.54
C LEU A 186 15.01 5.29 -6.48
N ALA A 187 15.02 4.56 -7.59
CA ALA A 187 15.58 3.21 -7.65
C ALA A 187 17.04 3.19 -7.20
N GLN A 188 17.88 4.09 -7.72
CA GLN A 188 19.29 4.17 -7.31
C GLN A 188 19.46 4.48 -5.81
N ARG A 189 18.60 5.34 -5.25
CA ARG A 189 18.69 5.74 -3.84
C ARG A 189 18.17 4.65 -2.91
N LEU A 190 17.05 4.02 -3.25
CA LEU A 190 16.43 2.93 -2.47
C LEU A 190 17.33 1.70 -2.43
N ILE A 191 17.96 1.30 -3.55
CA ILE A 191 18.94 0.20 -3.57
C ILE A 191 20.10 0.51 -2.63
N GLY A 192 20.60 1.75 -2.61
CA GLY A 192 21.65 2.18 -1.68
C GLY A 192 21.24 2.15 -0.20
N TRP A 193 19.93 2.12 0.08
CA TRP A 193 19.37 2.04 1.43
C TRP A 193 18.79 0.66 1.76
N ALA A 194 18.96 -0.35 0.89
CA ALA A 194 18.36 -1.68 1.06
C ALA A 194 18.72 -2.34 2.42
N PHE A 195 19.92 -2.06 2.95
CA PHE A 195 20.37 -2.61 4.23
C PHE A 195 20.27 -1.63 5.40
N SER A 196 19.65 -0.45 5.23
CA SER A 196 19.56 0.53 6.32
C SER A 196 18.71 0.04 7.48
N LEU A 197 17.65 -0.74 7.21
CA LEU A 197 16.81 -1.34 8.23
C LEU A 197 17.54 -2.45 9.00
N PRO A 198 18.17 -3.45 8.35
CA PRO A 198 19.06 -4.40 9.02
C PRO A 198 20.13 -3.72 9.88
N LEU A 199 20.80 -2.69 9.38
CA LEU A 199 21.87 -2.00 10.11
C LEU A 199 21.34 -1.18 11.31
N ALA A 200 20.19 -0.52 11.17
CA ALA A 200 19.58 0.21 12.27
C ALA A 200 19.07 -0.71 13.38
N ILE A 201 18.56 -1.89 13.01
CA ILE A 201 17.93 -2.83 13.95
C ILE A 201 18.97 -3.75 14.59
N PHE A 202 19.87 -4.32 13.80
CA PHE A 202 20.86 -5.28 14.28
C PHE A 202 22.22 -4.66 14.56
N GLY A 203 22.64 -3.65 13.79
CA GLY A 203 23.92 -2.96 13.95
C GLY A 203 23.94 -1.96 15.10
N GLY A 204 22.78 -1.54 15.62
CA GLY A 204 22.67 -0.52 16.68
C GLY A 204 23.20 0.86 16.28
N SER A 205 23.43 1.07 14.97
CA SER A 205 23.90 2.33 14.41
C SER A 205 22.83 3.41 14.58
N ARG A 206 23.24 4.65 14.84
CA ARG A 206 22.32 5.81 14.86
C ARG A 206 21.59 5.92 13.50
N PRO A 207 20.33 6.39 13.45
CA PRO A 207 19.52 6.40 12.23
C PRO A 207 20.21 6.96 10.97
N LEU A 208 20.89 8.10 11.11
CA LEU A 208 21.63 8.75 10.03
C LEU A 208 22.89 7.99 9.62
N ALA A 209 23.54 7.30 10.56
CA ALA A 209 24.72 6.48 10.30
C ALA A 209 24.35 5.20 9.55
N ALA A 210 23.24 4.54 9.92
CA ALA A 210 22.75 3.33 9.24
C ALA A 210 22.50 3.56 7.73
N LEU A 211 21.98 4.73 7.34
CA LEU A 211 21.78 5.09 5.93
C LEU A 211 23.10 5.33 5.17
N ARG A 212 24.15 5.79 5.85
CA ARG A 212 25.48 5.99 5.26
C ARG A 212 26.22 4.66 5.12
N GLU A 213 26.19 3.86 6.18
CA GLU A 213 26.81 2.54 6.26
C GLU A 213 26.18 1.57 5.24
N SER A 214 24.85 1.61 5.06
CA SER A 214 24.19 0.86 3.99
C SER A 214 24.76 1.22 2.61
N ARG A 215 25.03 2.50 2.33
CA ARG A 215 25.55 2.91 1.03
C ARG A 215 26.97 2.42 0.80
N THR A 216 27.82 2.45 1.82
CA THR A 216 29.19 1.96 1.71
C THR A 216 29.23 0.44 1.56
N MET A 217 28.33 -0.29 2.22
CA MET A 217 28.21 -1.74 2.03
C MET A 217 27.74 -2.08 0.61
N VAL A 218 26.77 -1.34 0.07
CA VAL A 218 26.17 -1.60 -1.24
C VAL A 218 27.09 -1.18 -2.40
N ASP A 219 28.12 -0.37 -2.14
CA ASP A 219 29.00 0.17 -3.17
C ASP A 219 29.81 -0.92 -3.88
N GLY A 220 29.96 -0.80 -5.20
CA GLY A 220 30.59 -1.82 -6.05
C GLY A 220 29.74 -3.06 -6.36
N LYS A 221 28.69 -3.37 -5.58
CA LYS A 221 27.80 -4.54 -5.79
C LYS A 221 26.33 -4.20 -6.07
N ARG A 222 26.03 -2.92 -6.32
CA ARG A 222 24.68 -2.37 -6.59
C ARG A 222 23.88 -3.17 -7.62
N GLN A 223 24.49 -3.48 -8.76
CA GLN A 223 23.80 -4.18 -9.85
C GLN A 223 23.40 -5.60 -9.47
N MET A 224 24.22 -6.30 -8.67
CA MET A 224 23.89 -7.64 -8.17
C MET A 224 22.66 -7.58 -7.26
N ILE A 225 22.66 -6.64 -6.30
CA ILE A 225 21.54 -6.46 -5.37
C ILE A 225 20.27 -6.06 -6.14
N ALA A 226 20.39 -5.12 -7.07
CA ALA A 226 19.28 -4.69 -7.92
C ALA A 226 18.65 -5.87 -8.68
N LYS A 227 19.47 -6.73 -9.31
CA LYS A 227 18.98 -7.91 -10.05
C LYS A 227 18.19 -8.85 -9.15
N TRP A 228 18.66 -9.12 -7.94
CA TRP A 228 17.95 -10.00 -7.00
C TRP A 228 16.66 -9.38 -6.47
N LEU A 229 16.68 -8.09 -6.11
CA LEU A 229 15.47 -7.39 -5.64
C LEU A 229 14.42 -7.26 -6.75
N ILE A 230 14.83 -6.91 -7.98
CA ILE A 230 13.95 -6.85 -9.15
C ILE A 230 13.43 -8.25 -9.49
N GLY A 231 14.30 -9.27 -9.47
CA GLY A 231 13.91 -10.65 -9.73
C GLY A 231 12.85 -11.15 -8.73
N TRP A 232 13.01 -10.85 -7.45
CA TRP A 232 11.99 -11.10 -6.43
C TRP A 232 10.71 -10.32 -6.71
N ALA A 233 10.78 -9.02 -6.98
CA ALA A 233 9.60 -8.19 -7.23
C ALA A 233 8.79 -8.69 -8.44
N VAL A 234 9.47 -9.04 -9.53
CA VAL A 234 8.85 -9.62 -10.74
C VAL A 234 8.25 -10.99 -10.44
N ALA A 235 8.97 -11.86 -9.74
CA ALA A 235 8.45 -13.18 -9.38
C ALA A 235 7.20 -13.07 -8.49
N SER A 236 7.23 -12.20 -7.47
CA SER A 236 6.08 -11.91 -6.61
C SER A 236 4.91 -11.30 -7.37
N LEU A 237 5.17 -10.41 -8.33
CA LEU A 237 4.14 -9.83 -9.20
C LEU A 237 3.47 -10.90 -10.07
N VAL A 238 4.26 -11.74 -10.74
CA VAL A 238 3.74 -12.83 -11.59
C VAL A 238 2.94 -13.83 -10.76
N PHE A 239 3.44 -14.21 -9.58
CA PHE A 239 2.74 -15.09 -8.66
C PHE A 239 1.41 -14.47 -8.18
N SER A 240 1.44 -13.20 -7.76
CA SER A 240 0.25 -12.45 -7.32
C SER A 240 -0.79 -12.31 -8.43
N ALA A 241 -0.35 -11.91 -9.63
CA ALA A 241 -1.21 -11.75 -10.79
C ALA A 241 -1.85 -13.08 -11.18
N GLY A 242 -1.07 -14.17 -11.24
CA GLY A 242 -1.59 -15.50 -11.57
C GLY A 242 -2.70 -15.96 -10.62
N LEU A 243 -2.48 -15.86 -9.30
CA LEU A 243 -3.50 -16.24 -8.31
C LEU A 243 -4.71 -15.30 -8.32
N THR A 244 -4.49 -13.99 -8.46
CA THR A 244 -5.58 -13.00 -8.52
C THR A 244 -6.43 -13.21 -9.77
N SER A 245 -5.81 -13.42 -10.92
CA SER A 245 -6.50 -13.72 -12.17
C SER A 245 -7.35 -14.98 -12.05
N ALA A 246 -6.88 -16.03 -11.38
CA ALA A 246 -7.68 -17.22 -11.14
C ALA A 246 -8.98 -16.92 -10.36
N VAL A 247 -8.91 -16.11 -9.30
CA VAL A 247 -10.10 -15.68 -8.53
C VAL A 247 -11.04 -14.83 -9.40
N LEU A 248 -10.48 -13.88 -10.15
CA LEU A 248 -11.27 -13.00 -11.03
C LEU A 248 -11.94 -13.76 -12.17
N MET A 249 -11.30 -14.80 -12.71
CA MET A 249 -11.91 -15.66 -13.74
C MET A 249 -13.14 -16.39 -13.19
N VAL A 250 -13.05 -16.94 -11.97
CA VAL A 250 -14.21 -17.56 -11.31
C VAL A 250 -15.30 -16.52 -11.04
N GLY A 251 -14.94 -15.35 -10.50
CA GLY A 251 -15.90 -14.27 -10.24
C GLY A 251 -16.61 -13.80 -11.51
N ARG A 252 -15.87 -13.63 -12.61
CA ARG A 252 -16.41 -13.21 -13.92
C ARG A 252 -17.42 -14.21 -14.49
N GLU A 253 -17.24 -15.51 -14.26
CA GLU A 253 -18.17 -16.53 -14.72
C GLU A 253 -19.40 -16.67 -13.83
N VAL A 254 -19.24 -16.52 -12.50
CA VAL A 254 -20.30 -16.78 -11.52
C VAL A 254 -21.20 -15.56 -11.32
N ILE A 255 -20.63 -14.37 -11.12
CA ILE A 255 -21.37 -13.17 -10.69
C ILE A 255 -22.44 -12.74 -11.69
N PRO A 256 -22.20 -12.67 -13.02
CA PRO A 256 -23.21 -12.24 -13.99
C PRO A 256 -24.43 -13.15 -14.06
N ARG A 257 -24.27 -14.44 -13.72
CA ARG A 257 -25.37 -15.43 -13.73
C ARG A 257 -26.33 -15.28 -12.55
N LEU A 258 -25.93 -14.51 -11.53
CA LEU A 258 -26.67 -14.34 -10.28
C LEU A 258 -27.34 -12.97 -10.16
N THR A 259 -27.22 -12.09 -11.17
CA THR A 259 -27.78 -10.74 -11.17
C THR A 259 -29.31 -10.71 -11.05
N GLY A 260 -30.00 -11.75 -11.53
CA GLY A 260 -31.45 -11.90 -11.38
C GLY A 260 -31.93 -12.24 -9.96
N ALA A 261 -31.02 -12.55 -9.03
CA ALA A 261 -31.32 -12.84 -7.63
C ALA A 261 -30.38 -12.06 -6.70
N LEU A 262 -30.76 -10.83 -6.36
CA LEU A 262 -29.94 -9.89 -5.57
C LEU A 262 -29.31 -10.50 -4.30
N PRO A 263 -30.01 -11.32 -3.48
CA PRO A 263 -29.38 -11.94 -2.31
C PRO A 263 -28.23 -12.89 -2.68
N MET A 264 -28.40 -13.70 -3.73
CA MET A 264 -27.38 -14.63 -4.20
C MET A 264 -26.21 -13.89 -4.86
N PHE A 265 -26.48 -12.79 -5.55
CA PHE A 265 -25.45 -11.90 -6.08
C PHE A 265 -24.58 -11.34 -4.95
N VAL A 266 -25.18 -10.80 -3.89
CA VAL A 266 -24.44 -10.24 -2.74
C VAL A 266 -23.59 -11.30 -2.05
N VAL A 267 -24.14 -12.49 -1.82
CA VAL A 267 -23.41 -13.62 -1.22
C VAL A 267 -22.23 -14.05 -2.10
N ALA A 268 -22.46 -14.24 -3.40
CA ALA A 268 -21.41 -14.66 -4.33
C ALA A 268 -20.31 -13.60 -4.47
N LEU A 269 -20.68 -12.31 -4.50
CA LEU A 269 -19.73 -11.21 -4.49
C LEU A 269 -18.91 -11.21 -3.19
N GLY A 270 -19.57 -11.34 -2.04
CA GLY A 270 -18.92 -11.43 -0.73
C GLY A 270 -17.94 -12.60 -0.62
N LEU A 271 -18.33 -13.79 -1.07
CA LEU A 271 -17.44 -14.96 -1.11
C LEU A 271 -16.26 -14.76 -2.06
N THR A 272 -16.48 -14.13 -3.22
CA THR A 272 -15.40 -13.81 -4.17
C THR A 272 -14.41 -12.83 -3.57
N LEU A 273 -14.89 -11.76 -2.91
CA LEU A 273 -14.05 -10.79 -2.21
C LEU A 273 -13.28 -11.43 -1.04
N LEU A 274 -13.90 -12.34 -0.30
CA LEU A 274 -13.26 -13.09 0.78
C LEU A 274 -12.14 -14.00 0.23
N LEU A 275 -12.43 -14.75 -0.83
CA LEU A 275 -11.43 -15.59 -1.51
C LEU A 275 -10.27 -14.75 -2.06
N TRP A 276 -10.58 -13.63 -2.70
CA TRP A 276 -9.58 -12.68 -3.20
C TRP A 276 -8.70 -12.14 -2.06
N GLY A 277 -9.31 -11.74 -0.94
CA GLY A 277 -8.60 -11.30 0.26
C GLY A 277 -7.68 -12.38 0.84
N LEU A 278 -8.14 -13.64 0.92
CA LEU A 278 -7.33 -14.78 1.35
C LEU A 278 -6.15 -15.04 0.41
N VAL A 279 -6.37 -15.00 -0.90
CA VAL A 279 -5.32 -15.13 -1.90
C VAL A 279 -4.28 -14.02 -1.77
N ASN A 280 -4.71 -12.77 -1.56
CA ASN A 280 -3.82 -11.64 -1.33
C ASN A 280 -3.01 -11.83 -0.03
N LEU A 281 -3.66 -12.27 1.06
CA LEU A 281 -2.98 -12.58 2.32
C LEU A 281 -1.90 -13.66 2.15
N VAL A 282 -2.21 -14.76 1.46
CA VAL A 282 -1.23 -15.83 1.17
C VAL A 282 -0.10 -15.32 0.30
N THR A 283 -0.41 -14.55 -0.73
CA THR A 283 0.60 -13.97 -1.64
C THR A 283 1.56 -13.05 -0.90
N THR A 284 1.03 -12.16 -0.06
CA THR A 284 1.83 -11.22 0.74
C THR A 284 2.69 -11.97 1.76
N LEU A 285 2.14 -13.00 2.43
CA LEU A 285 2.87 -13.89 3.34
C LEU A 285 4.07 -14.57 2.67
N VAL A 286 3.83 -15.22 1.52
CA VAL A 286 4.89 -15.91 0.76
C VAL A 286 5.95 -14.90 0.32
N SER A 287 5.52 -13.77 -0.25
CA SER A 287 6.42 -12.72 -0.75
C SER A 287 7.31 -12.14 0.36
N ALA A 288 6.74 -11.84 1.53
CA ALA A 288 7.47 -11.33 2.70
C ALA A 288 8.46 -12.35 3.26
N ALA A 289 8.09 -13.62 3.36
CA ALA A 289 8.98 -14.69 3.81
C ALA A 289 10.17 -14.89 2.86
N VAL A 290 9.92 -14.94 1.54
CA VAL A 290 10.98 -15.05 0.53
C VAL A 290 11.89 -13.82 0.55
N PHE A 291 11.31 -12.62 0.71
CA PHE A 291 12.08 -11.38 0.81
C PHE A 291 13.02 -11.39 2.02
N ALA A 292 12.53 -11.79 3.19
CA ALA A 292 13.34 -11.88 4.40
C ALA A 292 14.54 -12.82 4.20
N VAL A 293 14.31 -14.02 3.65
CA VAL A 293 15.40 -14.98 3.36
C VAL A 293 16.40 -14.41 2.35
N LEU A 294 15.91 -13.76 1.29
CA LEU A 294 16.75 -13.12 0.28
C LEU A 294 17.64 -12.02 0.87
N ILE A 295 17.09 -11.16 1.73
CA ILE A 295 17.85 -10.10 2.38
C ILE A 295 18.90 -10.69 3.33
N VAL A 296 18.57 -11.73 4.11
CA VAL A 296 19.56 -12.43 4.97
C VAL A 296 20.69 -13.00 4.12
N ASP A 297 20.37 -13.71 3.03
CA ASP A 297 21.39 -14.29 2.14
C ASP A 297 22.29 -13.21 1.52
N LEU A 298 21.71 -12.13 1.00
CA LEU A 298 22.47 -11.02 0.45
C LEU A 298 23.34 -10.37 1.53
N TYR A 299 22.79 -10.13 2.71
CA TYR A 299 23.49 -9.48 3.81
C TYR A 299 24.68 -10.31 4.34
N GLU A 300 24.52 -11.65 4.47
CA GLU A 300 25.62 -12.56 4.84
C GLU A 300 26.74 -12.56 3.79
N THR A 301 26.39 -12.54 2.49
CA THR A 301 27.40 -12.51 1.40
C THR A 301 28.20 -11.21 1.35
N MET A 302 27.72 -10.17 2.02
CA MET A 302 28.38 -8.86 2.12
C MET A 302 29.26 -8.74 3.37
N GLY A 303 29.40 -9.80 4.17
CA GLY A 303 30.24 -9.82 5.37
C GLY A 303 29.58 -9.19 6.61
N GLY A 304 28.33 -8.73 6.52
CA GLY A 304 27.59 -8.17 7.66
C GLY A 304 27.09 -9.22 8.65
N GLY A 305 27.12 -10.50 8.25
CA GLY A 305 26.56 -11.63 8.99
C GLY A 305 27.10 -11.75 10.43
N SER A 306 28.40 -11.58 10.65
CA SER A 306 29.05 -11.76 11.96
C SER A 306 28.52 -10.79 13.03
N THR A 307 28.40 -9.49 12.71
CA THR A 307 27.90 -8.45 13.61
C THR A 307 26.44 -8.62 14.01
N VAL A 308 25.59 -9.00 13.06
CA VAL A 308 24.17 -9.26 13.32
C VAL A 308 24.01 -10.54 14.12
N LEU A 309 24.83 -11.54 13.82
CA LEU A 309 24.86 -12.81 14.52
C LEU A 309 25.30 -12.71 15.97
N GLU A 310 26.39 -12.00 16.27
CA GLU A 310 26.90 -11.85 17.62
C GLU A 310 25.91 -11.12 18.53
N ARG A 311 25.25 -10.07 18.03
CA ARG A 311 24.26 -9.31 18.81
C ARG A 311 22.91 -10.01 18.93
N THR A 312 22.44 -10.67 17.88
CA THR A 312 21.23 -11.50 17.96
C THR A 312 21.43 -12.64 18.96
N GLN A 313 22.64 -13.18 19.04
CA GLN A 313 23.00 -14.23 20.00
C GLN A 313 23.11 -13.70 21.44
N GLN A 314 23.86 -12.61 21.68
CA GLN A 314 23.96 -11.97 23.00
C GLN A 314 22.60 -11.56 23.58
N GLU A 315 21.68 -11.09 22.73
CA GLU A 315 20.37 -10.63 23.18
C GLU A 315 19.32 -11.75 23.24
N ALA A 316 19.46 -12.82 22.45
CA ALA A 316 18.70 -14.06 22.65
C ALA A 316 19.05 -14.70 24.00
N GLU A 317 20.32 -14.64 24.40
CA GLU A 317 20.80 -15.05 25.73
C GLU A 317 20.30 -14.12 26.84
N ALA A 318 20.21 -12.80 26.60
CA ALA A 318 19.62 -11.85 27.56
C ALA A 318 18.09 -12.00 27.71
N GLY A 319 17.39 -12.25 26.61
CA GLY A 319 15.93 -12.47 26.55
C GLY A 319 15.49 -13.82 27.11
N ALA A 320 16.40 -14.78 27.27
CA ALA A 320 16.12 -16.07 27.92
C ALA A 320 15.69 -15.94 29.40
N ARG A 321 15.92 -14.78 30.02
CA ARG A 321 15.48 -14.46 31.40
C ARG A 321 14.01 -14.05 31.50
N LEU A 322 13.34 -13.76 30.38
CA LEU A 322 11.92 -13.41 30.35
C LEU A 322 11.08 -14.67 30.14
N ARG A 323 10.12 -14.91 31.03
CA ARG A 323 9.17 -16.02 30.95
C ARG A 323 8.15 -15.70 29.85
N THR A 324 8.36 -16.20 28.64
CA THR A 324 7.53 -15.86 27.47
C THR A 324 6.39 -16.86 27.27
N VAL A 325 5.19 -16.35 26.97
CA VAL A 325 4.01 -17.14 26.61
C VAL A 325 4.09 -17.48 25.13
N SER A 326 4.25 -18.74 24.71
CA SER A 326 4.19 -19.07 23.28
C SER A 326 2.74 -19.00 22.79
N PHE A 327 2.50 -18.38 21.64
CA PHE A 327 1.19 -18.44 21.00
C PHE A 327 1.03 -19.79 20.30
N SER A 328 0.04 -20.55 20.73
CA SER A 328 -0.36 -21.75 19.99
C SER A 328 -0.93 -21.35 18.63
N ARG A 329 -0.82 -22.24 17.64
CA ARG A 329 -1.49 -22.06 16.33
C ARG A 329 -2.98 -21.75 16.49
N GLY A 330 -3.62 -22.36 17.49
CA GLY A 330 -5.03 -22.13 17.82
C GLY A 330 -5.34 -20.70 18.25
N PHE A 331 -4.46 -20.05 19.03
CA PHE A 331 -4.66 -18.65 19.43
C PHE A 331 -4.61 -17.70 18.23
N VAL A 332 -3.65 -17.89 17.32
CA VAL A 332 -3.50 -17.04 16.13
C VAL A 332 -4.68 -17.22 15.18
N ILE A 333 -5.15 -18.46 15.01
CA ILE A 333 -6.38 -18.74 14.25
C ILE A 333 -7.58 -18.05 14.92
N ALA A 334 -7.75 -18.20 16.23
CA ALA A 334 -8.84 -17.56 16.96
C ALA A 334 -8.81 -16.03 16.82
N LEU A 335 -7.64 -15.41 16.97
CA LEU A 335 -7.46 -13.97 16.80
C LEU A 335 -7.77 -13.52 15.36
N SER A 336 -7.33 -14.29 14.37
CA SER A 336 -7.61 -14.01 12.95
C SER A 336 -9.11 -14.11 12.65
N VAL A 337 -9.80 -15.11 13.23
CA VAL A 337 -11.26 -15.27 13.11
C VAL A 337 -11.98 -14.12 13.80
N VAL A 338 -11.56 -13.71 15.00
CA VAL A 338 -12.13 -12.55 15.69
C VAL A 338 -11.94 -11.28 14.86
N ALA A 339 -10.74 -11.06 14.30
CA ALA A 339 -10.48 -9.91 13.42
C ALA A 339 -11.37 -9.93 12.16
N LEU A 340 -11.56 -11.11 11.55
CA LEU A 340 -12.48 -11.28 10.42
C LEU A 340 -13.93 -10.97 10.81
N ILE A 341 -14.41 -11.46 11.95
CA ILE A 341 -15.78 -11.20 12.45
C ILE A 341 -15.97 -9.72 12.74
N VAL A 342 -15.02 -9.08 13.41
CA VAL A 342 -15.06 -7.63 13.71
C VAL A 342 -15.06 -6.83 12.41
N SER A 343 -14.22 -7.19 11.43
CA SER A 343 -14.18 -6.51 10.14
C SER A 343 -15.48 -6.71 9.34
N ALA A 344 -16.06 -7.91 9.36
CA ALA A 344 -17.33 -8.20 8.71
C ALA A 344 -18.50 -7.46 9.40
N GLY A 345 -18.51 -7.42 10.74
CA GLY A 345 -19.49 -6.65 11.52
C GLY A 345 -19.37 -5.14 11.28
N PHE A 346 -18.14 -4.63 11.19
CA PHE A 346 -17.89 -3.22 10.85
C PHE A 346 -18.32 -2.91 9.41
N ALA A 347 -18.01 -3.77 8.44
CA ALA A 347 -18.49 -3.62 7.06
C ALA A 347 -20.02 -3.65 6.99
N PHE A 348 -20.67 -4.58 7.69
CA PHE A 348 -22.12 -4.64 7.78
C PHE A 348 -22.72 -3.39 8.42
N PHE A 349 -22.12 -2.88 9.49
CA PHE A 349 -22.51 -1.63 10.12
C PHE A 349 -22.39 -0.44 9.14
N LEU A 350 -21.29 -0.34 8.39
CA LEU A 350 -21.13 0.67 7.35
C LEU A 350 -22.18 0.54 6.24
N LEU A 351 -22.51 -0.69 5.82
CA LEU A 351 -23.56 -0.94 4.83
C LEU A 351 -24.95 -0.55 5.34
N GLN A 352 -25.24 -0.72 6.63
CA GLN A 352 -26.50 -0.24 7.22
C GLN A 352 -26.53 1.29 7.36
N GLN A 353 -25.38 1.93 7.60
CA GLN A 353 -25.28 3.39 7.61
C GLN A 353 -25.30 4.02 6.22
N ALA A 354 -24.92 3.25 5.19
CA ALA A 354 -25.24 3.58 3.82
C ALA A 354 -26.74 3.37 3.59
N SER A 355 -27.57 4.15 4.29
CA SER A 355 -28.91 4.45 3.83
C SER A 355 -28.74 5.14 2.49
N ILE A 356 -28.80 4.37 1.42
CA ILE A 356 -29.25 4.92 0.15
C ILE A 356 -30.71 5.24 0.43
N GLU A 357 -30.97 6.44 0.94
CA GLU A 357 -32.30 7.02 0.88
C GLU A 357 -32.59 7.15 -0.61
N ASP A 358 -33.18 6.09 -1.17
CA ASP A 358 -33.70 6.03 -2.54
C ASP A 358 -34.94 6.94 -2.63
N ARG A 359 -34.79 8.22 -2.28
CA ARG A 359 -35.67 9.23 -2.86
C ARG A 359 -35.17 9.39 -4.29
N VAL A 360 -35.72 8.56 -5.16
CA VAL A 360 -35.48 8.65 -6.60
C VAL A 360 -36.09 9.97 -7.06
N GLU A 361 -35.24 10.97 -7.27
CA GLU A 361 -35.65 12.25 -7.84
C GLU A 361 -35.75 12.10 -9.35
N ILE A 362 -36.93 12.39 -9.90
CA ILE A 362 -37.22 12.25 -11.33
C ILE A 362 -36.91 13.58 -12.00
N THR A 363 -35.87 13.58 -12.85
CA THR A 363 -35.50 14.75 -13.66
C THR A 363 -36.04 14.61 -15.08
N ALA A 364 -36.84 15.58 -15.56
CA ALA A 364 -37.25 15.66 -16.95
C ALA A 364 -36.16 16.34 -17.80
N HIS A 365 -35.49 15.55 -18.63
CA HIS A 365 -34.39 15.98 -19.51
C HIS A 365 -34.88 16.88 -20.65
N ARG A 366 -34.45 18.15 -20.65
CA ARG A 366 -34.91 19.25 -21.52
C ARG A 366 -36.41 19.54 -21.41
N GLY A 367 -36.98 19.35 -20.22
CA GLY A 367 -38.42 19.27 -20.01
C GLY A 367 -39.02 17.94 -20.50
N ALA A 368 -40.33 17.88 -20.70
CA ALA A 368 -41.00 16.72 -21.30
C ALA A 368 -40.82 16.70 -22.82
N ALA A 369 -39.57 16.60 -23.31
CA ALA A 369 -39.19 16.73 -24.72
C ALA A 369 -39.88 15.72 -25.67
N MET A 370 -40.42 14.64 -25.13
CA MET A 370 -41.23 13.67 -25.88
C MET A 370 -42.67 14.14 -26.15
N HIS A 371 -43.14 15.17 -25.46
CA HIS A 371 -44.54 15.63 -25.47
C HIS A 371 -44.69 17.10 -25.90
N ALA A 372 -43.63 17.89 -25.78
CA ALA A 372 -43.53 19.26 -26.29
C ALA A 372 -42.09 19.54 -26.77
N PRO A 373 -41.86 20.58 -27.60
CA PRO A 373 -40.52 20.91 -28.08
C PRO A 373 -39.52 21.12 -26.93
N GLU A 374 -38.35 20.50 -27.03
CA GLU A 374 -37.30 20.55 -26.00
C GLU A 374 -36.87 21.98 -25.63
N ASN A 375 -36.44 22.19 -24.38
CA ASN A 375 -35.97 23.49 -23.88
C ASN A 375 -36.97 24.65 -24.07
N THR A 376 -38.28 24.35 -24.07
CA THR A 376 -39.35 25.36 -24.11
C THR A 376 -40.15 25.40 -22.82
N LEU A 377 -40.80 26.54 -22.53
CA LEU A 377 -41.75 26.65 -21.42
C LEU A 377 -42.86 25.59 -21.48
N ALA A 378 -43.33 25.24 -22.68
CA ALA A 378 -44.35 24.20 -22.85
C ALA A 378 -43.85 22.82 -22.38
N ALA A 379 -42.60 22.45 -22.67
CA ALA A 379 -42.01 21.20 -22.17
C ALA A 379 -41.78 21.23 -20.65
N VAL A 380 -41.49 22.40 -20.07
CA VAL A 380 -41.39 22.58 -18.62
C VAL A 380 -42.75 22.42 -17.95
N GLU A 381 -43.81 23.03 -18.49
CA GLU A 381 -45.18 22.93 -17.96
C GLU A 381 -45.67 21.48 -17.96
N VAL A 382 -45.50 20.75 -19.07
CA VAL A 382 -45.87 19.34 -19.16
C VAL A 382 -45.07 18.48 -18.17
N ALA A 383 -43.80 18.80 -17.95
CA ALA A 383 -43.01 18.13 -16.91
C ALA A 383 -43.59 18.40 -15.52
N LEU A 384 -43.86 19.66 -15.17
CA LEU A 384 -44.44 20.02 -13.87
C LEU A 384 -45.80 19.34 -13.62
N GLU A 385 -46.67 19.29 -14.63
CA GLU A 385 -47.96 18.58 -14.56
C GLU A 385 -47.79 17.08 -14.35
N ALA A 386 -46.73 16.48 -14.91
CA ALA A 386 -46.37 15.08 -14.71
C ALA A 386 -45.77 14.78 -13.32
N GLY A 387 -45.52 15.80 -12.50
CA GLY A 387 -45.09 15.64 -11.12
C GLY A 387 -43.63 15.23 -10.94
N THR A 388 -42.75 15.63 -11.87
CA THR A 388 -41.30 15.42 -11.74
C THR A 388 -40.69 16.32 -10.67
N ASP A 389 -39.62 15.85 -10.01
CA ASP A 389 -38.91 16.61 -8.97
C ASP A 389 -38.06 17.76 -9.54
N TRP A 390 -37.48 17.57 -10.74
CA TRP A 390 -36.59 18.53 -11.38
C TRP A 390 -36.81 18.61 -12.90
N VAL A 391 -36.58 19.78 -13.47
CA VAL A 391 -36.51 19.95 -14.92
C VAL A 391 -35.09 20.37 -15.29
N GLU A 392 -34.45 19.60 -16.15
CA GLU A 392 -33.16 19.94 -16.74
C GLU A 392 -33.40 20.78 -18.01
N ILE A 393 -32.59 21.82 -18.19
CA ILE A 393 -32.62 22.72 -19.34
C ILE A 393 -31.19 23.01 -19.78
N ASP A 394 -30.97 23.08 -21.09
CA ASP A 394 -29.70 23.53 -21.64
C ASP A 394 -29.71 25.05 -21.80
N VAL A 395 -28.62 25.69 -21.39
CA VAL A 395 -28.40 27.12 -21.60
C VAL A 395 -27.19 27.32 -22.52
N GLN A 396 -27.31 28.26 -23.44
CA GLN A 396 -26.22 28.74 -24.30
C GLN A 396 -26.15 30.26 -24.17
N GLU A 397 -24.95 30.82 -24.34
CA GLU A 397 -24.73 32.26 -24.29
C GLU A 397 -25.11 32.91 -25.64
N THR A 398 -25.76 34.07 -25.56
CA THR A 398 -26.10 34.89 -26.74
C THR A 398 -24.90 35.72 -27.20
N LEU A 399 -25.04 36.42 -28.32
CA LEU A 399 -23.97 37.28 -28.86
C LEU A 399 -23.97 38.69 -28.22
N ASP A 400 -25.14 39.15 -27.78
CA ASP A 400 -25.33 40.28 -26.87
C ASP A 400 -25.18 39.85 -25.41
#